data_AF-A0A4Q5R1F1-F1
#
_entry.id   AF-A0A4Q5R1F1-F1
#
_cell.length_a   1.000
_cell.length_b   1.000
_cell.length_c   1.000
_cell.angle_alpha   90.00
_cell.angle_beta   90.00
_cell.angle_gamma   90.00
#
_symmetry.space_group_name_H-M   'P 1'
#
loop_
_entity.id
_entity.type
_entity.pdbx_description
1 polymer ?
#
loop_
_entity_poly.entity_id
_entity_poly.type
_entity_poly.pdbx_seq_one_letter_code
_entity_poly.pdbx_strand_id
1 'polypeptide(L)'
;MDLLRREKAQISFLVAGCVALAVFVWAIIAYAPMTAVLSVIAAIPLLSLAARKRLVVALGLSAVCAPLIWMAFGTTAGYFLLNRSRLEGLVAEITAVPSLTSLQLGDDEPWPTGSGRTGGYDSYRFINGHRVSRYREQVAPDAYQPILYEADFLRDLGVSPARHLTLRTSLERLSLSGFSLGPDGEIVLDETIRGGTPWVTSFVYRPDDTFPISSGAEGDRRLAPNWFYVTRG
;
A
#
# COMPACT_ATOMS: atom_id res chain seq x y z
N MET A 1 43.93 26.15 15.68
CA MET A 1 43.35 25.38 14.54
C MET A 1 42.14 24.53 14.92
N ASP A 2 42.00 24.07 16.16
CA ASP A 2 40.90 23.15 16.54
C ASP A 2 39.50 23.78 16.64
N LEU A 3 39.39 25.07 16.99
CA LEU A 3 38.09 25.76 17.08
C LEU A 3 37.40 25.86 15.71
N LEU A 4 38.14 26.26 14.67
CA LEU A 4 37.63 26.36 13.30
C LEU A 4 37.21 25.00 12.71
N ARG A 5 37.91 23.91 13.05
CA ARG A 5 37.49 22.55 12.65
C ARG A 5 36.21 22.13 13.34
N ARG A 6 36.07 22.44 14.63
CA ARG A 6 34.88 22.11 15.43
C ARG A 6 33.63 22.84 14.94
N GLU A 7 33.75 24.13 14.61
CA GLU A 7 32.64 24.92 14.06
C GLU A 7 32.20 24.42 12.68
N LYS A 8 33.15 24.15 11.77
CA LYS A 8 32.83 23.58 10.45
C LYS A 8 32.13 22.23 10.56
N ALA A 9 32.56 21.37 11.48
CA ALA A 9 31.92 20.08 11.73
C ALA A 9 30.50 20.25 12.27
N GLN A 10 30.27 21.17 13.22
CA GLN A 10 28.94 21.46 13.78
C GLN A 10 27.97 21.98 12.72
N ILE A 11 28.41 22.90 11.85
CA ILE A 11 27.59 23.41 10.74
C ILE A 11 27.24 22.27 9.78
N SER A 12 28.21 21.40 9.47
CA SER A 12 27.98 20.26 8.56
C SER A 12 26.96 19.28 9.13
N PHE A 13 27.04 18.95 10.43
CA PHE A 13 26.05 18.10 11.10
C PHE A 13 24.67 18.73 11.14
N LEU A 14 24.58 20.04 11.40
CA LEU A 14 23.31 20.76 11.40
C LEU A 14 22.64 20.71 10.03
N VAL A 15 23.37 21.05 8.96
CA VAL A 15 22.84 21.01 7.59
C VAL A 15 22.40 19.61 7.20
N ALA A 16 23.24 18.59 7.44
CA ALA A 16 22.89 17.20 7.14
C ALA A 16 21.66 16.73 7.94
N GLY A 17 21.56 17.11 9.22
CA GLY A 17 20.40 16.81 10.06
C GLY A 17 19.11 17.47 9.57
N CYS A 18 19.17 18.73 9.13
CA CYS A 18 18.04 19.44 8.53
C CYS A 18 17.59 18.80 7.21
N VAL A 19 18.53 18.39 6.35
CA VAL A 19 18.22 17.68 5.10
C VAL A 19 17.54 16.34 5.41
N ALA A 20 18.06 15.56 6.36
CA ALA A 20 17.45 14.30 6.77
C ALA A 20 16.03 14.51 7.32
N LEU A 21 15.79 15.58 8.08
CA LEU A 21 14.45 15.92 8.57
C LEU A 21 13.49 16.35 7.43
N ALA A 22 13.99 17.07 6.43
CA ALA A 22 13.18 17.41 5.24
C ALA A 22 12.79 16.15 4.46
N VAL A 23 13.72 15.20 4.32
CA VAL A 23 13.45 13.88 3.72
C VAL A 23 12.43 13.10 4.54
N PHE A 24 12.46 13.18 5.87
CA PHE A 24 11.45 12.56 6.74
C PHE A 24 10.04 13.10 6.45
N VAL A 25 9.89 14.42 6.41
CA VAL A 25 8.59 15.06 6.13
C VAL A 25 8.09 14.68 4.74
N TRP A 26 8.98 14.73 3.73
CA TRP A 26 8.64 14.29 2.39
C TRP A 26 8.21 12.82 2.35
N ALA A 27 8.92 11.93 3.07
CA ALA A 27 8.61 10.51 3.12
C ALA A 27 7.25 10.22 3.77
N ILE A 28 6.81 11.02 4.75
CA ILE A 28 5.44 10.94 5.28
C ILE A 28 4.42 11.28 4.18
N ILE A 29 4.59 12.39 3.47
CA ILE A 29 3.68 12.84 2.40
C ILE A 29 3.66 11.83 1.23
N ALA A 30 4.82 11.29 0.88
CA ALA A 30 4.96 10.28 -0.17
C ALA A 30 4.44 8.89 0.26
N TYR A 31 4.10 8.70 1.53
CA TYR A 31 3.76 7.40 2.12
C TYR A 31 4.88 6.35 1.94
N ALA A 32 6.12 6.72 2.29
CA ALA A 32 7.32 5.89 2.19
C ALA A 32 7.87 5.53 3.59
N PRO A 33 7.31 4.52 4.29
CA PRO A 33 7.58 4.26 5.70
C PRO A 33 9.06 3.94 5.98
N MET A 34 9.70 3.12 5.14
CA MET A 34 11.12 2.77 5.31
C MET A 34 12.03 4.00 5.17
N THR A 35 11.76 4.85 4.18
CA THR A 35 12.51 6.11 4.00
C THR A 35 12.30 7.05 5.19
N ALA A 36 11.07 7.15 5.70
CA ALA A 36 10.77 7.96 6.88
C ALA A 36 11.55 7.47 8.11
N VAL A 37 11.55 6.17 8.39
CA VAL A 37 12.29 5.58 9.52
C VAL A 37 13.80 5.82 9.38
N LEU A 38 14.38 5.52 8.23
CA LEU A 38 15.82 5.71 7.99
C LEU A 38 16.25 7.17 8.11
N SER A 39 15.43 8.09 7.59
CA SER A 39 15.70 9.53 7.68
C SER A 39 15.66 10.05 9.12
N VAL A 40 14.78 9.54 9.99
CA VAL A 40 14.74 9.89 11.42
C VAL A 40 15.94 9.31 12.16
N ILE A 41 16.29 8.05 11.90
CA ILE A 41 17.49 7.40 12.47
C ILE A 41 18.75 8.21 12.14
N ALA A 42 18.82 8.83 10.97
CA ALA A 42 19.91 9.73 10.59
C ALA A 42 19.77 11.15 11.20
N ALA A 43 18.58 11.75 11.17
CA ALA A 43 18.36 13.14 11.57
C ALA A 43 18.61 13.37 13.08
N ILE A 44 18.13 12.46 13.93
CA ILE A 44 18.26 12.58 15.39
C ILE A 44 19.72 12.71 15.83
N PRO A 45 20.64 11.77 15.52
CA PRO A 45 22.03 11.88 15.96
C PRO A 45 22.74 13.11 15.35
N LEU A 46 22.49 13.44 14.08
CA LEU A 46 23.10 14.59 13.41
C LEU A 46 22.73 15.91 14.09
N LEU A 47 21.44 16.12 14.37
CA LEU A 47 20.95 17.33 15.05
C LEU A 47 21.39 17.36 16.51
N SER A 48 21.37 16.22 17.20
CA SER A 48 21.84 16.12 18.58
C SER A 48 23.33 16.43 18.71
N LEU A 49 24.18 16.01 17.76
CA LEU A 49 25.62 16.28 17.79
C LEU A 49 25.97 17.76 17.61
N ALA A 50 25.14 18.50 16.87
CA ALA A 50 25.25 19.95 16.68
C ALA A 50 24.82 20.77 17.91
N ALA A 51 23.99 20.19 18.80
CA ALA A 51 23.46 20.88 19.97
C ALA A 51 24.40 20.86 21.19
N ARG A 52 24.27 21.86 22.08
CA ARG A 52 24.96 21.87 23.39
C ARG A 52 24.37 20.83 24.35
N LYS A 53 23.05 20.70 24.42
CA LYS A 53 22.34 19.72 25.26
C LYS A 53 21.89 18.50 24.43
N ARG A 54 22.87 17.71 23.97
CA ARG A 54 22.67 16.61 23.00
C ARG A 54 21.56 15.64 23.39
N LEU A 55 21.60 15.19 24.65
CA LEU A 55 20.65 14.20 25.18
C LEU A 55 19.23 14.76 25.24
N VAL A 56 19.06 16.02 25.63
CA VAL A 56 17.75 16.69 25.65
C VAL A 56 17.18 16.81 24.23
N VAL A 57 18.01 17.20 23.26
CA VAL A 57 17.58 17.29 21.85
C VAL A 57 17.24 15.93 21.28
N ALA A 58 18.05 14.90 21.58
CA ALA A 58 17.78 13.53 21.12
C ALA A 58 16.44 13.02 21.64
N LEU A 59 16.21 13.11 22.96
CA LEU A 59 14.96 12.67 23.58
C LEU A 59 13.76 13.47 23.07
N GLY A 60 13.91 14.79 22.92
CA GLY A 60 12.85 15.65 22.39
C GLY A 60 12.47 15.27 20.96
N LEU A 61 13.46 15.08 20.06
CA LEU A 61 13.20 14.68 18.69
C LEU A 61 12.58 13.28 18.62
N SER A 62 13.07 12.31 19.41
CA SER A 62 12.48 10.97 19.48
C SER A 62 11.03 11.00 19.96
N ALA A 63 10.73 11.79 21.00
CA ALA A 63 9.39 11.93 21.56
C ALA A 63 8.40 12.56 20.59
N VAL A 64 8.87 13.32 19.59
CA VAL A 64 8.03 13.90 18.53
C VAL A 64 7.94 12.98 17.31
N CYS A 65 9.07 12.44 16.84
CA CYS A 65 9.12 11.67 15.59
C CYS A 65 8.44 10.30 15.72
N ALA A 66 8.61 9.60 16.84
CA ALA A 66 8.03 8.27 17.01
C ALA A 66 6.48 8.29 16.99
N PRO A 67 5.79 9.20 17.71
CA PRO A 67 4.34 9.32 17.58
C PRO A 67 3.88 9.73 16.19
N LEU A 68 4.62 10.58 15.48
CA LEU A 68 4.29 10.97 14.11
C LEU A 68 4.38 9.78 13.15
N ILE A 69 5.43 8.98 13.23
CA ILE A 69 5.57 7.74 12.46
C ILE A 69 4.41 6.79 12.77
N TRP A 70 4.10 6.60 14.06
CA TRP A 70 2.99 5.74 14.48
C TRP A 70 1.65 6.23 13.95
N MET A 71 1.34 7.52 14.09
CA MET A 71 0.10 8.10 13.58
C MET A 71 0.02 7.97 12.05
N ALA A 72 1.11 8.25 11.34
CA ALA A 72 1.16 8.22 9.87
C ALA A 72 1.03 6.80 9.29
N PHE A 73 1.76 5.83 9.84
CA PHE A 73 1.95 4.51 9.23
C PHE A 73 1.41 3.35 10.07
N GLY A 74 1.21 3.54 11.37
CA GLY A 74 0.76 2.50 12.30
C GLY A 74 -0.77 2.48 12.50
N THR A 75 -1.51 3.39 11.87
CA THR A 75 -2.97 3.46 12.00
C THR A 75 -3.65 3.51 10.64
N THR A 76 -4.80 2.83 10.53
CA THR A 76 -5.66 2.90 9.33
C THR A 76 -6.09 4.34 9.03
N ALA A 77 -6.35 5.15 10.05
CA ALA A 77 -6.74 6.55 9.88
C ALA A 77 -5.61 7.38 9.26
N GLY A 78 -4.36 7.15 9.69
CA GLY A 78 -3.17 7.76 9.10
C GLY A 78 -2.93 7.31 7.66
N TYR A 79 -3.00 6.00 7.42
CA TYR A 79 -2.94 5.44 6.07
C TYR A 79 -3.97 6.11 5.16
N PHE A 80 -5.23 6.16 5.60
CA PHE A 80 -6.32 6.73 4.82
C PHE A 80 -6.09 8.22 4.55
N LEU A 81 -5.75 9.00 5.58
CA LEU A 81 -5.53 10.43 5.43
C LEU A 81 -4.42 10.73 4.42
N LEU A 82 -3.30 10.01 4.50
CA LEU A 82 -2.14 10.22 3.63
C LEU A 82 -2.35 9.69 2.20
N ASN A 83 -3.24 8.71 2.03
CA ASN A 83 -3.52 8.11 0.73
C ASN A 83 -4.89 8.48 0.14
N ARG A 84 -5.66 9.36 0.78
CA ARG A 84 -7.04 9.68 0.38
C ARG A 84 -7.17 10.03 -1.10
N SER A 85 -6.33 10.94 -1.60
CA SER A 85 -6.38 11.35 -3.00
C SER A 85 -6.02 10.21 -3.98
N ARG A 86 -5.14 9.29 -3.56
CA ARG A 86 -4.77 8.11 -4.34
C ARG A 86 -5.89 7.07 -4.34
N LEU A 87 -6.56 6.88 -3.21
CA LEU A 87 -7.74 6.03 -3.07
C LEU A 87 -8.91 6.56 -3.91
N GLU A 88 -9.16 7.87 -3.89
CA GLU A 88 -10.15 8.54 -4.76
C GLU A 88 -9.78 8.39 -6.25
N GLY A 89 -8.50 8.52 -6.59
CA GLY A 89 -8.00 8.25 -7.94
C GLY A 89 -8.24 6.81 -8.39
N LEU A 90 -7.96 5.83 -7.53
CA LEU A 90 -8.24 4.42 -7.80
C LEU A 90 -9.73 4.15 -7.98
N VAL A 91 -10.60 4.76 -7.17
CA VAL A 91 -12.07 4.69 -7.34
C VAL A 91 -12.48 5.24 -8.72
N ALA A 92 -11.92 6.37 -9.14
CA ALA A 92 -12.17 6.92 -10.47
C ALA A 92 -11.66 5.99 -11.60
N GLU A 93 -10.51 5.35 -11.40
CA GLU A 93 -9.97 4.36 -12.35
C GLU A 93 -10.89 3.13 -12.45
N ILE A 94 -11.37 2.59 -11.33
CA ILE A 94 -12.28 1.43 -11.29
C ILE A 94 -13.61 1.75 -11.97
N THR A 95 -14.23 2.89 -11.62
CA THR A 95 -15.51 3.32 -12.22
C THR A 95 -15.41 3.56 -13.73
N ALA A 96 -14.23 3.91 -14.25
CA ALA A 96 -14.01 4.06 -15.68
C ALA A 96 -13.96 2.72 -16.45
N VAL A 97 -14.01 1.57 -15.74
CA VAL A 97 -13.93 0.21 -16.31
C VAL A 97 -15.02 -0.69 -15.72
N PRO A 98 -16.31 -0.41 -16.00
CA PRO A 98 -17.41 -1.13 -15.37
C PRO A 98 -17.47 -2.63 -15.74
N SER A 99 -16.77 -3.07 -16.79
CA SER A 99 -16.66 -4.49 -17.13
C SER A 99 -15.75 -5.30 -16.19
N LEU A 100 -14.91 -4.61 -15.40
CA LEU A 100 -14.05 -5.21 -14.39
C LEU A 100 -14.70 -5.05 -13.01
N THR A 101 -15.54 -6.00 -12.62
CA THR A 101 -16.31 -5.96 -11.37
C THR A 101 -15.52 -6.45 -10.17
N SER A 102 -14.49 -7.27 -10.35
CA SER A 102 -13.55 -7.57 -9.27
C SER A 102 -12.15 -7.90 -9.79
N LEU A 103 -11.15 -7.58 -8.98
CA LEU A 103 -9.75 -7.92 -9.22
C LEU A 103 -9.11 -8.26 -7.90
N GLN A 104 -8.56 -9.47 -7.78
CA GLN A 104 -7.67 -9.84 -6.67
C GLN A 104 -6.29 -10.12 -7.24
N LEU A 105 -5.31 -9.39 -6.72
CA LEU A 105 -3.91 -9.64 -6.92
C LEU A 105 -3.56 -10.95 -6.20
N GLY A 106 -3.02 -11.90 -6.96
CA GLY A 106 -2.25 -13.00 -6.38
C GLY A 106 -0.80 -12.61 -6.18
N ASP A 107 0.00 -13.55 -5.68
CA ASP A 107 1.43 -13.35 -5.50
C ASP A 107 2.19 -13.58 -6.81
N ASP A 108 2.84 -12.52 -7.30
CA ASP A 108 3.75 -12.60 -8.44
C ASP A 108 5.09 -13.19 -7.98
N GLU A 109 5.21 -14.52 -7.94
CA GLU A 109 6.51 -15.16 -7.78
C GLU A 109 7.35 -15.02 -9.07
N PRO A 110 8.68 -14.81 -8.95
CA PRO A 110 9.58 -14.81 -10.10
C PRO A 110 9.49 -16.14 -10.87
N TRP A 111 9.57 -16.08 -12.19
CA TRP A 111 9.62 -17.29 -13.02
C TRP A 111 10.78 -18.20 -12.57
N PRO A 112 10.54 -19.48 -12.27
CA PRO A 112 11.61 -20.39 -11.86
C PRO A 112 12.57 -20.60 -13.03
N THR A 113 13.77 -20.04 -12.94
CA THR A 113 14.85 -20.27 -13.91
C THR A 113 15.58 -21.56 -13.55
N GLY A 114 15.12 -22.70 -14.06
CA GLY A 114 15.84 -23.97 -13.87
C GLY A 114 15.00 -25.23 -14.06
N SER A 115 15.68 -26.33 -14.41
CA SER A 115 15.12 -27.65 -14.71
C SER A 115 14.36 -28.24 -13.52
N GLY A 116 13.03 -28.15 -13.57
CA GLY A 116 12.10 -29.02 -12.86
C GLY A 116 12.07 -28.89 -11.34
N ARG A 117 11.27 -27.94 -10.83
CA ARG A 117 10.17 -28.16 -9.87
C ARG A 117 9.63 -26.85 -9.26
N THR A 118 8.30 -26.77 -9.28
CA THR A 118 7.39 -26.01 -8.40
C THR A 118 7.66 -24.52 -8.17
N GLY A 119 7.22 -23.69 -9.12
CA GLY A 119 6.72 -22.35 -8.75
C GLY A 119 5.44 -22.51 -7.91
N GLY A 120 5.24 -21.63 -6.94
CA GLY A 120 4.13 -21.71 -5.99
C GLY A 120 2.75 -21.73 -6.66
N TYR A 121 1.81 -22.38 -5.97
CA TYR A 121 0.40 -22.54 -6.39
C TYR A 121 -0.39 -21.21 -6.48
N ASP A 122 0.22 -20.06 -6.17
CA ASP A 122 -0.44 -18.76 -5.97
C ASP A 122 -0.15 -17.70 -7.05
N SER A 123 0.47 -18.08 -8.18
CA SER A 123 0.71 -17.17 -9.33
C SER A 123 -0.55 -16.80 -10.15
N TYR A 124 -1.74 -16.98 -9.57
CA TYR A 124 -3.03 -16.79 -10.22
C TYR A 124 -3.72 -15.53 -9.70
N ARG A 125 -4.56 -14.94 -10.54
CA ARG A 125 -5.43 -13.82 -10.16
C ARG A 125 -6.87 -14.23 -10.20
N PHE A 126 -7.70 -13.49 -9.51
CA PHE A 126 -9.14 -13.56 -9.72
C PHE A 126 -9.60 -12.28 -10.40
N ILE A 127 -10.23 -12.43 -11.56
CA ILE A 127 -10.86 -11.33 -12.29
C ILE A 127 -12.34 -11.67 -12.43
N ASN A 128 -13.23 -10.81 -11.94
CA ASN A 128 -14.67 -11.06 -11.90
C ASN A 128 -15.03 -12.43 -11.28
N GLY A 129 -14.26 -12.86 -10.28
CA GLY A 129 -14.40 -14.18 -9.63
C GLY A 129 -13.81 -15.36 -10.41
N HIS A 130 -13.32 -15.16 -11.63
CA HIS A 130 -12.66 -16.20 -12.42
C HIS A 130 -11.17 -16.26 -12.14
N ARG A 131 -10.65 -17.45 -11.84
CA ARG A 131 -9.20 -17.69 -11.70
C ARG A 131 -8.55 -17.61 -13.08
N VAL A 132 -7.58 -16.71 -13.25
CA VAL A 132 -6.82 -16.50 -14.49
C VAL A 132 -5.32 -16.63 -14.26
N SER A 133 -4.58 -16.98 -15.31
CA SER A 133 -3.11 -17.08 -15.30
C SER A 133 -2.47 -16.19 -16.36
N ARG A 134 -1.25 -15.71 -16.08
CA ARG A 134 -0.36 -15.05 -17.07
C ARG A 134 0.42 -16.01 -17.94
N TYR A 135 0.44 -17.28 -17.58
CA TYR A 135 1.28 -18.28 -18.23
C TYR A 135 0.41 -19.16 -19.11
N ARG A 136 0.74 -19.22 -20.41
CA ARG A 136 0.08 -20.11 -21.38
C ARG A 136 0.61 -21.53 -21.30
N GLU A 137 1.87 -21.69 -20.90
CA GLU A 137 2.54 -22.98 -20.80
C GLU A 137 2.31 -23.59 -19.42
N GLN A 138 2.23 -24.92 -19.39
CA GLN A 138 2.02 -25.67 -18.17
C GLN A 138 3.25 -25.57 -17.27
N VAL A 139 3.17 -24.75 -16.22
CA VAL A 139 4.26 -24.59 -15.24
C VAL A 139 4.42 -25.84 -14.37
N ALA A 140 3.37 -26.68 -14.27
CA ALA A 140 3.41 -28.01 -13.66
C ALA A 140 2.36 -28.95 -14.30
N PRO A 141 2.75 -30.00 -15.03
CA PRO A 141 1.81 -30.87 -15.77
C PRO A 141 0.84 -31.63 -14.85
N ASP A 142 1.20 -31.85 -13.58
CA ASP A 142 0.40 -32.59 -12.61
C ASP A 142 -0.52 -31.70 -11.75
N ALA A 143 -0.44 -30.37 -11.90
CA ALA A 143 -1.23 -29.42 -11.09
C ALA A 143 -2.51 -28.98 -11.81
N TYR A 144 -3.59 -28.75 -11.05
CA TYR A 144 -4.79 -28.09 -11.57
C TYR A 144 -4.46 -26.65 -11.97
N GLN A 145 -4.52 -26.37 -13.28
CA GLN A 145 -4.27 -25.03 -13.83
C GLN A 145 -5.58 -24.41 -14.33
N PRO A 146 -5.80 -23.10 -14.10
CA PRO A 146 -6.91 -22.39 -14.72
C PRO A 146 -6.75 -22.39 -16.24
N ILE A 147 -7.87 -22.63 -16.92
CA ILE A 147 -7.94 -22.71 -18.38
C ILE A 147 -7.92 -21.29 -19.00
N LEU A 148 -8.23 -20.26 -18.20
CA LEU A 148 -8.37 -18.88 -18.66
C LEU A 148 -7.05 -18.12 -18.61
N TYR A 149 -6.67 -17.58 -19.77
CA TYR A 149 -5.52 -16.71 -19.92
C TYR A 149 -5.89 -15.26 -19.65
N GLU A 150 -5.12 -14.58 -18.80
CA GLU A 150 -5.41 -13.21 -18.35
C GLU A 150 -5.64 -12.24 -19.53
N ALA A 151 -4.77 -12.26 -20.55
CA ALA A 151 -4.90 -11.31 -21.66
C ALA A 151 -6.09 -11.61 -22.60
N ASP A 152 -6.47 -12.88 -22.72
CA ASP A 152 -7.63 -13.27 -23.54
C ASP A 152 -8.93 -12.92 -22.80
N PHE A 153 -8.98 -13.19 -21.49
CA PHE A 153 -10.11 -12.81 -20.63
C PHE A 153 -10.31 -11.29 -20.58
N LEU A 154 -9.23 -10.51 -20.45
CA LEU A 154 -9.31 -9.05 -20.49
C LEU A 154 -9.78 -8.54 -21.87
N ARG A 155 -9.37 -9.19 -22.96
CA ARG A 155 -9.84 -8.86 -24.32
C ARG A 155 -11.33 -9.09 -24.44
N ASP A 156 -11.84 -10.21 -23.93
CA ASP A 156 -13.26 -10.54 -23.95
C ASP A 156 -14.10 -9.53 -23.13
N LEU A 157 -13.53 -9.01 -22.04
CA LEU A 157 -14.13 -7.93 -21.23
C LEU A 157 -13.97 -6.53 -21.85
N GLY A 158 -13.29 -6.40 -22.99
CA GLY A 158 -13.00 -5.11 -23.63
C GLY A 158 -12.04 -4.22 -22.83
N VAL A 159 -11.27 -4.80 -21.90
CA VAL A 159 -10.34 -4.06 -21.04
C VAL A 159 -8.96 -4.03 -21.69
N SER A 160 -8.47 -2.83 -22.01
CA SER A 160 -7.12 -2.68 -22.57
C SER A 160 -6.04 -3.13 -21.57
N PRO A 161 -4.95 -3.79 -22.01
CA PRO A 161 -3.86 -4.20 -21.13
C PRO A 161 -3.22 -3.04 -20.35
N ALA A 162 -3.09 -1.86 -20.97
CA ALA A 162 -2.54 -0.67 -20.32
C ALA A 162 -3.37 -0.23 -19.11
N ARG A 163 -4.69 -0.21 -19.26
CA ARG A 163 -5.64 0.15 -18.20
C ARG A 163 -5.65 -0.86 -17.06
N HIS A 164 -5.60 -2.17 -17.38
CA HIS A 164 -5.44 -3.22 -16.38
C HIS A 164 -4.12 -3.08 -15.62
N LEU A 165 -3.02 -2.78 -16.31
CA LEU A 165 -1.71 -2.55 -15.68
C LEU A 165 -1.74 -1.33 -14.76
N THR A 166 -2.37 -0.22 -15.17
CA THR A 166 -2.54 0.97 -14.32
C THR A 166 -3.27 0.63 -13.03
N LEU A 167 -4.43 -0.03 -13.11
CA LEU A 167 -5.19 -0.45 -11.93
C LEU A 167 -4.35 -1.31 -10.99
N ARG A 168 -3.61 -2.27 -11.53
CA ARG A 168 -2.71 -3.13 -10.75
C ARG A 168 -1.62 -2.34 -10.06
N THR A 169 -0.94 -1.46 -10.77
CA THR A 169 0.11 -0.61 -10.20
C THR A 169 -0.46 0.32 -9.12
N SER A 170 -1.68 0.82 -9.29
CA SER A 170 -2.38 1.62 -8.27
C SER A 170 -2.66 0.80 -7.01
N LEU A 171 -3.17 -0.42 -7.14
CA LEU A 171 -3.41 -1.34 -6.01
C LEU A 171 -2.10 -1.71 -5.30
N GLU A 172 -1.07 -2.13 -6.04
CA GLU A 172 0.24 -2.50 -5.50
C GLU A 172 0.89 -1.32 -4.75
N ARG A 173 0.84 -0.11 -5.33
CA ARG A 173 1.34 1.10 -4.68
C ARG A 173 0.61 1.42 -3.38
N LEU A 174 -0.68 1.15 -3.33
CA LEU A 174 -1.50 1.31 -2.14
C LEU A 174 -1.40 0.10 -1.20
N SER A 175 -0.66 -0.95 -1.54
CA SER A 175 -0.59 -2.20 -0.77
C SER A 175 -1.96 -2.84 -0.54
N LEU A 176 -2.85 -2.71 -1.52
CA LEU A 176 -4.17 -3.35 -1.54
C LEU A 176 -4.08 -4.68 -2.28
N SER A 177 -4.79 -5.69 -1.79
CA SER A 177 -4.85 -7.00 -2.44
C SER A 177 -5.84 -7.04 -3.59
N GLY A 178 -6.80 -6.13 -3.64
CA GLY A 178 -7.80 -6.16 -4.70
C GLY A 178 -8.94 -5.17 -4.53
N PHE A 179 -9.94 -5.32 -5.38
CA PHE A 179 -11.21 -4.63 -5.23
C PHE A 179 -12.40 -5.47 -5.70
N SER A 180 -13.59 -5.06 -5.28
CA SER A 180 -14.87 -5.49 -5.86
C SER A 180 -15.83 -4.31 -6.00
N LEU A 181 -16.63 -4.33 -7.08
CA LEU A 181 -17.67 -3.37 -7.39
C LEU A 181 -19.03 -4.01 -7.08
N GLY A 182 -19.74 -3.41 -6.12
CA GLY A 182 -21.09 -3.80 -5.74
C GLY A 182 -22.16 -3.31 -6.73
N PRO A 183 -23.38 -3.85 -6.64
CA PRO A 183 -24.48 -3.53 -7.55
C PRO A 183 -24.90 -2.05 -7.49
N ASP A 184 -24.74 -1.40 -6.34
CA ASP A 184 -25.10 0.00 -6.12
C ASP A 184 -23.94 0.98 -6.38
N GLY A 185 -22.85 0.50 -7.00
CA GLY A 185 -21.64 1.28 -7.24
C GLY A 185 -20.72 1.43 -6.02
N GLU A 186 -20.98 0.69 -4.95
CA GLU A 186 -20.03 0.50 -3.83
C GLU A 186 -18.73 -0.09 -4.37
N ILE A 187 -17.59 0.44 -3.94
CA ILE A 187 -16.28 -0.12 -4.25
C ILE A 187 -15.62 -0.54 -2.95
N VAL A 188 -15.39 -1.83 -2.81
CA VAL A 188 -14.62 -2.42 -1.72
C VAL A 188 -13.18 -2.56 -2.19
N LEU A 189 -12.24 -2.00 -1.43
CA LEU A 189 -10.80 -2.10 -1.65
C LEU A 189 -10.20 -2.93 -0.53
N ASP A 190 -9.75 -4.14 -0.85
CA ASP A 190 -9.30 -5.11 0.14
C ASP A 190 -7.84 -4.85 0.53
N GLU A 191 -7.55 -4.84 1.83
CA GLU A 191 -6.17 -4.76 2.30
C GLU A 191 -5.42 -6.07 2.05
N THR A 192 -4.09 -6.00 2.05
CA THR A 192 -3.26 -7.21 1.95
C THR A 192 -3.33 -8.01 3.24
N ILE A 193 -3.86 -9.23 3.19
CA ILE A 193 -3.91 -10.15 4.33
C ILE A 193 -2.51 -10.74 4.54
N ARG A 194 -1.72 -10.16 5.45
CA ARG A 194 -0.47 -10.79 5.89
C ARG A 194 -0.77 -11.79 7.02
N GLY A 195 -0.69 -13.08 6.72
CA GLY A 195 -0.56 -14.12 7.76
C GLY A 195 -1.84 -14.83 8.19
N GLY A 196 -2.64 -15.34 7.26
CA GLY A 196 -3.63 -16.39 7.52
C GLY A 196 -4.75 -16.04 8.52
N THR A 197 -4.94 -14.76 8.82
CA THR A 197 -6.04 -14.31 9.68
C THR A 197 -7.33 -14.34 8.85
N PRO A 198 -8.43 -14.92 9.33
CA PRO A 198 -9.67 -15.09 8.54
C PRO A 198 -10.41 -13.78 8.27
N TRP A 199 -10.00 -12.67 8.89
CA TRP A 199 -10.66 -11.38 8.75
C TRP A 199 -10.27 -10.68 7.45
N VAL A 200 -11.27 -10.23 6.69
CA VAL A 200 -11.08 -9.36 5.52
C VAL A 200 -11.30 -7.92 5.97
N THR A 201 -10.25 -7.11 5.93
CA THR A 201 -10.33 -5.67 6.18
C THR A 201 -10.30 -4.91 4.87
N SER A 202 -11.23 -3.97 4.70
CA SER A 202 -11.39 -3.24 3.45
C SER A 202 -11.72 -1.78 3.68
N PHE A 203 -11.23 -0.92 2.78
CA PHE A 203 -11.77 0.42 2.60
C PHE A 203 -12.97 0.34 1.66
N VAL A 204 -14.09 0.90 2.08
CA VAL A 204 -15.33 0.87 1.30
C VAL A 204 -15.67 2.29 0.88
N TYR A 205 -15.74 2.51 -0.43
CA TYR A 205 -16.27 3.73 -1.02
C TYR A 205 -17.74 3.53 -1.39
N ARG A 206 -18.62 4.40 -0.88
CA ARG A 206 -20.05 4.40 -1.21
C ARG A 206 -20.48 5.75 -1.78
N PRO A 207 -20.92 5.82 -3.05
CA PRO A 207 -21.31 7.08 -3.69
C PRO A 207 -22.46 7.81 -2.99
N ASP A 208 -23.37 7.06 -2.37
CA ASP A 208 -24.55 7.56 -1.65
C ASP A 208 -24.26 8.03 -0.21
N ASP A 209 -23.01 7.88 0.26
CA ASP A 209 -22.56 8.15 1.64
C ASP A 209 -23.38 7.40 2.71
N THR A 210 -24.13 6.37 2.34
CA THR A 210 -24.83 5.55 3.33
C THR A 210 -23.85 4.58 3.96
N PHE A 211 -24.06 4.20 5.22
CA PHE A 211 -23.21 3.20 5.86
C PHE A 211 -23.36 1.84 5.12
N PRO A 212 -22.28 1.05 4.96
CA PRO A 212 -22.35 -0.29 4.40
C PRO A 212 -23.37 -1.12 5.21
N ILE A 213 -24.33 -1.76 4.53
CA ILE A 213 -25.30 -2.61 5.22
C ILE A 213 -24.56 -3.87 5.67
N SER A 214 -24.45 -4.05 6.98
CA SER A 214 -23.67 -5.08 7.64
C SER A 214 -24.27 -6.48 7.43
N SER A 215 -23.97 -7.15 6.32
CA SER A 215 -24.08 -8.60 6.25
C SER A 215 -22.74 -9.22 6.69
N GLY A 216 -22.49 -9.27 8.00
CA GLY A 216 -21.31 -9.94 8.57
C GLY A 216 -20.08 -9.06 8.82
N ALA A 217 -20.23 -7.73 8.94
CA ALA A 217 -19.15 -6.89 9.45
C ALA A 217 -19.04 -7.05 10.97
N GLU A 218 -17.85 -7.36 11.48
CA GLU A 218 -17.55 -7.34 12.91
C GLU A 218 -17.34 -5.92 13.44
N GLY A 219 -16.90 -5.02 12.56
CA GLY A 219 -16.76 -3.62 12.88
C GLY A 219 -16.74 -2.76 11.63
N ASP A 220 -17.36 -1.60 11.73
CA ASP A 220 -17.34 -0.57 10.72
C ASP A 220 -17.07 0.80 11.36
N ARG A 221 -16.44 1.69 10.59
CA ARG A 221 -16.31 3.11 10.97
C ARG A 221 -16.27 3.99 9.74
N ARG A 222 -16.84 5.18 9.87
CA ARG A 222 -16.67 6.23 8.87
C ARG A 222 -15.28 6.86 8.99
N LEU A 223 -14.59 6.98 7.87
CA LEU A 223 -13.28 7.64 7.77
C LEU A 223 -13.42 9.07 7.25
N ALA A 224 -14.31 9.28 6.29
CA ALA A 224 -14.65 10.56 5.66
C ALA A 224 -16.03 10.43 4.97
N PRO A 225 -16.61 11.51 4.41
CA PRO A 225 -17.74 11.37 3.50
C PRO A 225 -17.42 10.35 2.40
N ASN A 226 -18.37 9.46 2.13
CA ASN A 226 -18.31 8.36 1.17
C ASN A 226 -17.31 7.24 1.51
N TRP A 227 -16.53 7.36 2.59
CA TRP A 227 -15.46 6.42 2.91
C TRP A 227 -15.65 5.77 4.27
N PHE A 228 -15.63 4.44 4.26
CA PHE A 228 -15.79 3.59 5.42
C PHE A 228 -14.63 2.61 5.52
N TYR A 229 -14.37 2.15 6.72
CA TYR A 229 -13.46 1.05 6.99
C TYR A 229 -14.28 -0.09 7.59
N VAL A 230 -14.20 -1.26 7.00
CA VAL A 230 -15.00 -2.42 7.39
C VAL A 230 -14.08 -3.61 7.64
N THR A 231 -14.31 -4.30 8.75
CA THR A 231 -13.71 -5.59 9.08
C THR A 231 -14.81 -6.65 9.00
N ARG A 232 -14.61 -7.67 8.17
CA ARG A 232 -15.53 -8.81 7.99
C ARG A 232 -14.87 -10.10 8.46
N GLY A 233 -15.67 -11.05 8.95
CA GLY A 233 -15.24 -12.33 9.49
C GLY A 233 -16.19 -13.48 9.23
#